data_AF-A0A1S3TZZ9-F1
#
_entry.id   AF-A0A1S3TZZ9-F1
#
_cell.length_a   1.000
_cell.length_b   1.000
_cell.length_c   1.000
_cell.angle_alpha   90.00
_cell.angle_beta   90.00
_cell.angle_gamma   90.00
#
_symmetry.space_group_name_H-M   'P 1'
#
loop_
_entity.id
_entity.type
_entity.pdbx_description
1 polymer ?
#
loop_
_entity_poly.entity_id
_entity_poly.type
_entity_poly.pdbx_seq_one_letter_code
_entity_poly.pdbx_strand_id
1 'polypeptide(L)'
;MEITIPFTEALQQIHVYARRIKKYIREKMDFEEKATEEQEGCSDPLKKKHPPKMKDPGSFTIPCAIGSVKIGKALLDLGSSINLMPLSMLKKIGGHILKPTKISLIMANGSSKKPYGAVEDVVIRIESLEFLVEGG
;
A
#
# COMPACT_ATOMS: atom_id res chain seq x y z
N MET A 1 25.90 -11.11 2.72
CA MET A 1 26.08 -10.47 1.40
C MET A 1 25.59 -9.04 1.55
N GLU A 2 26.49 -8.07 1.58
CA GLU A 2 26.14 -6.66 1.43
C GLU A 2 26.03 -6.35 -0.06
N ILE A 3 24.90 -5.79 -0.48
CA ILE A 3 24.73 -5.29 -1.84
C ILE A 3 24.97 -3.79 -1.77
N THR A 4 26.20 -3.37 -2.03
CA THR A 4 26.59 -1.95 -2.06
C THR A 4 26.37 -1.41 -3.47
N ILE A 5 25.19 -0.85 -3.72
CA ILE A 5 24.89 -0.18 -4.99
C ILE A 5 25.33 1.28 -4.86
N PRO A 6 26.21 1.80 -5.74
CA PRO A 6 26.56 3.21 -5.77
C PRO A 6 25.32 4.11 -5.82
N PHE A 7 25.34 5.23 -5.09
CA PHE A 7 24.22 6.16 -5.00
C PHE A 7 23.72 6.64 -6.38
N THR A 8 24.64 6.82 -7.33
CA THR A 8 24.34 7.21 -8.71
C THR A 8 23.53 6.15 -9.46
N GLU A 9 23.83 4.88 -9.27
CA GLU A 9 23.09 3.76 -9.85
C GLU A 9 21.70 3.64 -9.21
N ALA A 10 21.60 3.84 -7.89
CA ALA A 10 20.31 3.89 -7.19
C ALA A 10 19.43 5.03 -7.72
N LEU A 11 20.00 6.22 -7.96
CA LEU A 11 19.28 7.36 -8.57
C LEU A 11 18.80 7.06 -10.00
N GLN A 12 19.62 6.39 -10.80
CA GLN A 12 19.22 5.96 -12.15
C GLN A 12 18.06 4.96 -12.11
N GLN A 13 18.11 3.99 -11.18
CA GLN A 13 17.04 3.02 -10.97
C GLN A 13 15.74 3.71 -10.55
N ILE A 14 15.80 4.67 -9.62
CA ILE A 14 14.64 5.46 -9.21
C ILE A 14 14.05 6.21 -10.40
N HIS A 15 14.88 6.83 -11.24
CA HIS A 15 14.41 7.56 -12.42
C HIS A 15 13.76 6.63 -13.46
N VAL A 16 14.33 5.45 -13.70
CA VAL A 16 13.76 4.42 -14.60
C VAL A 16 12.45 3.90 -14.06
N TYR A 17 12.39 3.62 -12.75
CA TYR A 17 11.19 3.13 -12.07
C TYR A 17 10.06 4.17 -12.12
N ALA A 18 10.37 5.44 -11.80
CA ALA A 18 9.43 6.55 -11.89
C ALA A 18 8.89 6.72 -13.33
N ARG A 19 9.75 6.59 -14.34
CA ARG A 19 9.35 6.65 -15.75
C ARG A 19 8.41 5.50 -16.14
N ARG A 20 8.69 4.29 -15.66
CA ARG A 20 7.83 3.11 -15.87
C ARG A 20 6.45 3.29 -15.24
N ILE A 21 6.41 3.74 -13.99
CA ILE A 21 5.14 4.07 -13.31
C ILE A 21 4.38 5.14 -14.09
N LYS A 22 5.05 6.22 -14.49
CA LYS A 22 4.42 7.31 -15.25
C LYS A 22 3.86 6.83 -16.59
N LYS A 23 4.57 5.95 -17.29
CA LYS A 23 4.11 5.32 -18.53
C LYS A 23 2.88 4.43 -18.29
N TYR A 24 2.93 3.57 -17.27
CA TYR A 24 1.81 2.70 -16.90
C TYR A 24 0.55 3.50 -16.54
N ILE A 25 0.69 4.57 -15.76
CA ILE A 25 -0.43 5.46 -15.40
C ILE A 25 -1.01 6.13 -16.65
N ARG A 26 -0.16 6.66 -17.54
CA ARG A 26 -0.60 7.27 -18.79
C ARG A 26 -1.33 6.27 -19.68
N GLU A 27 -0.77 5.07 -19.90
CA GLU A 27 -1.43 4.02 -20.68
C GLU A 27 -2.80 3.62 -20.10
N LYS A 28 -2.96 3.65 -18.78
CA LYS A 28 -4.24 3.40 -18.11
C LYS A 28 -5.23 4.56 -18.27
N MET A 29 -4.76 5.81 -18.34
CA MET A 29 -5.59 7.00 -18.56
C MET A 29 -5.95 7.24 -20.04
N ASP A 30 -5.06 6.97 -20.99
CA ASP A 30 -5.31 7.10 -22.43
C ASP A 30 -6.38 6.10 -22.93
N PHE A 31 -6.65 5.04 -22.16
CA PHE A 31 -7.76 4.11 -22.39
C PHE A 31 -9.12 4.71 -21.98
N GLU A 32 -9.16 5.68 -21.08
CA GLU A 32 -10.39 6.40 -20.70
C GLU A 32 -10.74 7.50 -21.71
N GLU A 33 -9.76 8.20 -22.29
CA GLU A 33 -10.03 9.32 -23.20
C GLU A 33 -10.69 8.87 -24.52
N LYS A 34 -10.27 7.71 -25.07
CA LYS A 34 -10.85 7.14 -26.30
C LYS A 34 -12.30 6.66 -26.19
N ALA A 35 -12.88 6.60 -24.98
CA ALA A 35 -14.29 6.25 -24.79
C ALA A 35 -15.24 7.46 -24.84
N THR A 36 -14.72 8.67 -25.09
CA THR A 36 -15.47 9.93 -24.96
C THR A 36 -15.56 10.77 -26.23
N GLU A 37 -15.31 10.19 -27.40
CA GLU A 37 -15.65 10.83 -28.66
C GLU A 37 -17.05 10.38 -29.09
N GLU A 38 -18.06 11.11 -28.63
CA GLU A 38 -19.32 11.41 -29.34
C GLU A 38 -20.30 12.06 -28.35
N GLN A 39 -20.36 13.39 -28.34
CA GLN A 39 -21.62 14.12 -28.49
C GLN A 39 -21.36 15.63 -28.54
N GLU A 40 -21.54 16.13 -29.75
CA GLU A 40 -21.60 17.53 -30.14
C GLU A 40 -22.88 18.19 -29.58
N GLY A 41 -22.73 19.39 -29.01
CA GLY A 41 -23.82 20.33 -28.84
C GLY A 41 -24.34 20.50 -27.41
N CYS A 42 -24.03 21.66 -26.82
CA CYS A 42 -24.98 22.60 -26.18
C CYS A 42 -24.35 23.26 -24.94
N SER A 43 -24.38 24.59 -24.97
CA SER A 43 -23.83 25.53 -24.00
C SER A 43 -24.51 25.41 -22.63
N ASP A 44 -23.80 24.88 -21.65
CA ASP A 44 -24.17 24.95 -20.23
C ASP A 44 -22.89 25.17 -19.40
N PRO A 45 -22.93 25.95 -18.30
CA PRO A 45 -21.72 26.34 -17.58
C PRO A 45 -21.01 25.10 -17.06
N LEU A 46 -19.74 24.97 -17.45
CA LEU A 46 -18.79 23.90 -17.13
C LEU A 46 -18.76 23.57 -15.63
N LYS A 47 -19.73 22.79 -15.16
CA LYS A 47 -19.51 21.81 -14.10
C LYS A 47 -18.52 20.85 -14.73
N LYS A 48 -17.21 21.03 -14.46
CA LYS A 48 -16.22 19.98 -14.70
C LYS A 48 -16.74 18.76 -13.97
N LYS A 49 -17.46 17.88 -14.67
CA LYS A 49 -17.92 16.62 -14.13
C LYS A 49 -16.64 15.94 -13.70
N HIS A 50 -16.46 15.79 -12.39
CA HIS A 50 -15.40 14.94 -11.90
C HIS A 50 -15.52 13.62 -12.65
N PRO A 51 -14.42 13.07 -13.18
CA PRO A 51 -14.47 11.77 -13.82
C PRO A 51 -15.20 10.82 -12.87
N PRO A 52 -16.11 9.97 -13.39
CA PRO A 52 -16.85 9.05 -12.55
C PRO A 52 -15.85 8.34 -11.65
N LYS A 53 -16.07 8.35 -10.33
CA LYS A 53 -15.20 7.61 -9.40
C LYS A 53 -15.11 6.18 -9.94
N MET A 54 -13.91 5.75 -10.33
CA MET A 54 -13.67 4.35 -10.64
C MET A 54 -14.23 3.51 -9.50
N LYS A 55 -14.90 2.40 -9.83
CA LYS A 55 -15.28 1.42 -8.82
C LYS A 55 -14.04 1.14 -7.97
N ASP A 56 -14.20 1.20 -6.66
CA ASP A 56 -13.15 0.76 -5.75
C ASP A 56 -12.68 -0.62 -6.23
N PRO A 57 -11.41 -0.79 -6.62
CA PRO A 57 -10.89 -2.07 -7.08
C PRO A 57 -11.03 -3.18 -6.03
N GLY A 58 -11.42 -2.81 -4.80
CA GLY A 58 -11.63 -3.71 -3.68
C GLY A 58 -10.37 -3.83 -2.83
N SER A 59 -10.42 -4.73 -1.85
CA SER A 59 -9.26 -5.03 -1.01
C SER A 59 -8.12 -5.64 -1.84
N PHE A 60 -7.07 -4.88 -2.10
CA PHE A 60 -5.85 -5.43 -2.66
C PHE A 60 -5.11 -6.24 -1.60
N THR A 61 -4.71 -7.46 -1.95
CA THR A 61 -3.94 -8.30 -1.04
C THR A 61 -2.66 -8.78 -1.69
N ILE A 62 -1.57 -8.76 -0.94
CA ILE A 62 -0.25 -9.22 -1.39
C ILE A 62 0.15 -10.49 -0.63
N PRO A 63 0.67 -11.53 -1.31
CA PRO A 63 1.23 -12.68 -0.62
C PRO A 63 2.49 -12.29 0.16
N CYS A 64 2.56 -12.67 1.43
CA CYS A 64 3.72 -12.35 2.24
C CYS A 64 3.97 -13.36 3.37
N ALA A 65 5.16 -13.24 3.97
CA ALA A 65 5.61 -13.96 5.13
C ALA A 65 6.20 -12.98 6.16
N ILE A 66 6.20 -13.38 7.42
CA ILE A 66 6.88 -12.67 8.50
C ILE A 66 7.97 -13.58 9.03
N GLY A 67 9.23 -13.16 8.90
CA GLY A 67 10.39 -14.02 9.07
C GLY A 67 10.26 -15.30 8.24
N SER A 68 10.30 -16.46 8.90
CA SER A 68 10.12 -17.77 8.27
C SER A 68 8.64 -18.20 8.12
N VAL A 69 7.70 -17.48 8.75
CA VAL A 69 6.29 -17.89 8.83
C VAL A 69 5.48 -17.35 7.66
N LYS A 70 4.95 -18.24 6.81
CA LYS A 70 4.02 -17.86 5.74
C LYS A 70 2.69 -17.38 6.34
N ILE A 71 2.29 -16.16 6.00
CA ILE A 71 1.04 -15.56 6.48
C ILE A 71 -0.08 -15.57 5.42
N GLY A 72 0.23 -15.99 4.19
CA GLY A 72 -0.74 -16.19 3.13
C GLY A 72 -0.89 -14.91 2.33
N LYS A 73 -1.77 -14.00 2.75
CA LYS A 73 -2.02 -12.72 2.09
C LYS A 73 -2.21 -11.61 3.13
N ALA A 74 -1.57 -10.46 2.94
CA ALA A 74 -1.80 -9.24 3.72
C ALA A 74 -2.62 -8.24 2.91
N LEU A 75 -3.49 -7.50 3.59
CA LEU A 75 -4.27 -6.40 3.01
C LEU A 75 -3.34 -5.20 2.80
N LEU A 76 -3.38 -4.63 1.59
CA LEU A 76 -2.72 -3.38 1.26
C LEU A 76 -3.76 -2.25 1.33
N ASP A 77 -3.77 -1.54 2.46
CA ASP A 77 -4.62 -0.36 2.65
C ASP A 77 -3.79 0.91 2.44
N LEU A 78 -3.85 1.47 1.24
CA LEU A 78 -3.15 2.70 0.89
C LEU A 78 -3.73 3.95 1.58
N GLY A 79 -4.93 3.83 2.17
CA GLY A 79 -5.57 4.89 2.94
C GLY A 79 -5.18 4.88 4.42
N SER A 80 -4.52 3.82 4.90
CA SER A 80 -4.06 3.70 6.29
C SER A 80 -2.61 4.16 6.43
N SER A 81 -2.34 4.93 7.49
CA SER A 81 -0.98 5.29 7.88
C SER A 81 -0.30 4.24 8.77
N ILE A 82 -1.03 3.19 9.14
CA ILE A 82 -0.54 2.15 10.07
C ILE A 82 -0.80 0.74 9.53
N ASN A 83 0.06 -0.19 9.91
CA ASN A 83 -0.13 -1.62 9.64
C ASN A 83 -0.72 -2.31 10.86
N LEU A 84 -1.78 -3.10 10.65
CA LEU A 84 -2.43 -3.86 11.72
C LEU A 84 -2.13 -5.35 11.58
N MET A 85 -1.74 -5.96 12.70
CA MET A 85 -1.56 -7.40 12.82
C MET A 85 -2.63 -7.98 13.75
N PRO A 86 -3.43 -8.97 13.31
CA PRO A 86 -4.33 -9.68 14.19
C PRO A 86 -3.59 -10.40 15.33
N LEU A 87 -4.19 -10.47 16.51
CA LEU A 87 -3.58 -11.17 17.67
C LEU A 87 -3.32 -12.66 17.39
N SER A 88 -4.16 -13.30 16.58
CA SER A 88 -3.94 -14.68 16.12
C SER A 88 -2.66 -14.82 15.30
N MET A 89 -2.33 -13.81 14.50
CA MET A 89 -1.10 -13.77 13.71
C MET A 89 0.12 -13.56 14.60
N LEU A 90 0.04 -12.69 15.60
CA LEU A 90 1.10 -12.52 16.60
C LEU A 90 1.45 -13.86 17.29
N LYS A 91 0.42 -14.61 17.70
CA LYS A 91 0.60 -15.94 18.31
C LYS A 91 1.24 -16.93 17.33
N LYS A 92 0.91 -16.85 16.04
CA LYS A 92 1.44 -17.73 14.99
C LYS A 92 2.93 -17.45 14.71
N ILE A 93 3.32 -16.18 14.65
CA ILE A 93 4.73 -15.82 14.39
C ILE A 93 5.62 -16.10 15.61
N GLY A 94 5.08 -15.91 16.83
CA GLY A 94 5.77 -16.21 18.08
C GLY A 94 7.02 -15.35 18.29
N GLY A 95 7.62 -15.40 19.49
CA GLY A 95 8.92 -14.79 19.77
C GLY A 95 8.99 -13.26 19.75
N HIS A 96 7.91 -12.55 19.43
CA HIS A 96 7.85 -11.09 19.41
C HIS A 96 7.27 -10.53 20.70
N ILE A 97 7.96 -9.54 21.27
CA ILE A 97 7.51 -8.81 22.46
C ILE A 97 6.69 -7.61 21.99
N LEU A 98 5.49 -7.46 22.55
CA LEU A 98 4.68 -6.27 22.33
C LEU A 98 5.24 -5.10 23.14
N LYS A 99 5.65 -4.04 22.45
CA LYS A 99 5.99 -2.77 23.09
C LYS A 99 4.69 -2.05 23.46
N PRO A 100 4.53 -1.58 24.72
CA PRO A 100 3.38 -0.79 25.11
C PRO A 100 3.26 0.45 24.23
N THR A 101 2.04 0.76 23.79
CA THR A 101 1.76 1.97 23.01
C THR A 101 0.60 2.74 23.62
N LYS A 102 0.66 4.08 23.50
CA LYS A 102 -0.41 4.99 23.92
C LYS A 102 -1.38 5.31 22.78
N ILE A 103 -1.16 4.73 21.60
CA ILE A 103 -1.98 4.96 20.39
C ILE A 103 -3.40 4.43 20.61
N SER A 104 -4.38 5.16 20.08
CA SER A 104 -5.76 4.69 19.92
C SER A 104 -6.16 4.82 18.46
N LEU A 105 -6.86 3.83 17.94
CA LEU A 105 -7.25 3.71 16.55
C LEU A 105 -8.70 4.14 16.37
N ILE A 106 -8.96 5.01 15.41
CA ILE A 106 -10.33 5.31 14.97
C ILE A 106 -10.58 4.52 13.70
N MET A 107 -11.55 3.62 13.77
CA MET A 107 -11.97 2.78 12.65
C MET A 107 -12.87 3.57 11.70
N ALA A 108 -13.04 3.10 10.47
CA ALA A 108 -13.92 3.74 9.48
C ALA A 108 -15.39 3.86 9.95
N ASN A 109 -15.83 3.02 10.89
CA ASN A 109 -17.16 3.10 11.50
C ASN A 109 -17.23 4.06 12.71
N GLY A 110 -16.18 4.85 12.95
CA GLY A 110 -16.07 5.78 14.06
C GLY A 110 -15.75 5.14 15.42
N SER A 111 -15.66 3.81 15.51
CA SER A 111 -15.31 3.14 16.77
C SER A 111 -13.84 3.36 17.12
N SER A 112 -13.57 3.57 18.42
CA SER A 112 -12.21 3.68 18.97
C SER A 112 -11.74 2.32 19.49
N LYS A 113 -10.52 1.91 19.14
CA LYS A 113 -9.89 0.67 19.60
C LYS A 113 -8.48 0.93 20.09
N LYS A 114 -8.08 0.27 21.17
CA LYS A 114 -6.69 0.27 21.65
C LYS A 114 -5.99 -1.01 21.19
N PRO A 115 -4.84 -0.90 20.51
CA PRO A 115 -4.03 -2.07 20.21
C PRO A 115 -3.42 -2.63 21.50
N TYR A 116 -3.10 -3.94 21.49
CA TYR A 116 -2.42 -4.59 22.63
C TYR A 116 -0.98 -4.07 22.81
N GLY A 117 -0.36 -3.60 21.74
CA GLY A 117 1.00 -3.08 21.70
C GLY A 117 1.45 -2.95 20.25
N ALA A 118 2.66 -2.42 20.07
CA ALA A 118 3.36 -2.41 18.79
C ALA A 118 4.30 -3.61 18.71
N VAL A 119 4.44 -4.17 17.52
CA VAL A 119 5.53 -5.10 17.21
C VAL A 119 6.53 -4.32 16.37
N GLU A 120 7.77 -4.27 16.83
CA GLU A 120 8.87 -3.59 16.14
C GLU A 120 9.88 -4.61 15.64
N ASP A 121 10.74 -4.19 14.71
CA ASP A 121 11.87 -4.99 14.19
C ASP A 121 11.42 -6.31 13.54
N VAL A 122 10.35 -6.24 12.75
CA VAL A 122 9.80 -7.39 12.04
C VAL A 122 10.30 -7.41 10.60
N VAL A 123 10.85 -8.53 10.16
CA VAL A 123 11.17 -8.75 8.74
C VAL A 123 9.94 -9.28 8.02
N ILE A 124 9.44 -8.52 7.05
CA ILE A 124 8.37 -8.93 6.15
C ILE A 124 8.99 -9.32 4.82
N ARG A 125 8.63 -10.50 4.32
CA ARG A 125 9.02 -10.98 3.00
C ARG A 125 7.84 -10.95 2.05
N ILE A 126 8.00 -10.27 0.93
CA ILE A 126 7.04 -10.20 -0.18
C ILE A 126 7.76 -10.74 -1.40
N GLU A 127 7.29 -11.87 -1.93
CA GLU A 127 8.00 -12.61 -2.99
C GLU A 127 9.47 -12.87 -2.61
N SER A 128 10.43 -12.31 -3.36
CA SER A 128 11.87 -12.41 -3.13
C SER A 128 12.47 -11.23 -2.37
N LEU A 129 11.65 -10.25 -1.97
CA LEU A 129 12.09 -9.02 -1.30
C LEU A 129 11.85 -9.11 0.21
N GLU A 130 12.81 -8.62 0.99
CA GLU A 130 12.73 -8.55 2.46
C GLU A 130 12.78 -7.09 2.91
N PHE A 131 11.86 -6.73 3.79
CA PHE A 131 11.69 -5.39 4.33
C PHE A 131 11.76 -5.46 5.85
N LEU A 132 12.65 -4.69 6.46
CA LEU A 132 12.61 -4.46 7.90
C LEU A 132 11.55 -3.40 8.19
N VAL A 133 10.61 -3.72 9.08
CA VAL A 133 9.64 -2.76 9.58
C VAL A 133 10.25 -2.08 10.80
N GLU A 134 10.69 -0.83 10.61
CA GLU A 134 11.11 0.03 11.72
C GLU A 134 9.90 0.49 12.54
N GLY A 135 10.07 0.54 13.87
CA GLY A 135 9.10 1.14 14.78
C GLY A 135 9.15 2.66 14.67
N GLY A 136 8.06 3.28 14.23
CA GLY A 136 7.86 4.74 14.26
C GLY A 136 7.29 5.24 15.57
#